data_AF-A0A2N1TVJ3-F1
#
_entry.id   AF-A0A2N1TVJ3-F1
#
_cell.length_a   1.000
_cell.length_b   1.000
_cell.length_c   1.000
_cell.angle_alpha   90.00
_cell.angle_beta   90.00
_cell.angle_gamma   90.00
#
_symmetry.space_group_name_H-M   'P 1'
#
loop_
_entity.id
_entity.type
_entity.pdbx_description
1 polymer ?
#
loop_
_entity_poly.entity_id
_entity_poly.type
_entity_poly.pdbx_seq_one_letter_code
_entity_poly.pdbx_strand_id
1 'polypeptide(L)'
;MIVLVASVSALLAGCSVPGSPNTPVIDESVTISGTVSVPTVTNPGLLAAVGLINNPDAFARFVASSTLKVNGRAVEFSLNDSTRAFRAEKIAPAAAYELELRCGAFSLVAFAPHSGRQMTLTNGLSLRSTADWYLRAAFAGSQNFSTSQFTDYQIASPLVDTLVTSLQAELNKAGLASAAWRLTASNSASALVANRNLTEVMQRSGRVFSYNGNYAATVFYSRLNSSGVPVMAVQAAVTMTCTTSDDDVSGSFSIEPIAVKPIDDFPITSAPSKTSFAFTGKLNGSYLSFTRKAPNDGSPLANKDLDSWFIFPVSDGIAVQAGNLDKAYYTGIQTRAGEFILRKK
;
A
#
# COMPACT_ATOMS: atom_id res chain seq x y z
N MET A 1 70.75 18.52 -2.58
CA MET A 1 70.24 19.91 -2.57
C MET A 1 68.73 19.82 -2.43
N ILE A 2 68.20 20.38 -1.34
CA ILE A 2 66.79 20.52 -0.96
C ILE A 2 66.14 21.55 -1.93
N VAL A 3 64.85 21.50 -2.30
CA VAL A 3 63.73 22.19 -1.62
C VAL A 3 62.36 21.77 -2.19
N LEU A 4 61.46 21.57 -1.23
CA LEU A 4 60.00 21.44 -1.18
C LEU A 4 59.26 22.77 -1.44
N VAL A 5 58.16 22.81 -2.22
CA VAL A 5 57.05 23.78 -2.09
C VAL A 5 55.80 23.14 -2.72
N ALA A 6 54.87 22.56 -1.95
CA ALA A 6 53.73 23.18 -1.24
C ALA A 6 52.60 23.69 -2.16
N SER A 7 51.45 23.04 -1.98
CA SER A 7 50.07 23.28 -2.43
C SER A 7 49.52 24.68 -2.15
N VAL A 8 48.68 25.22 -3.05
CA VAL A 8 47.54 26.08 -2.70
C VAL A 8 46.37 25.85 -3.67
N SER A 9 45.23 25.52 -3.07
CA SER A 9 43.88 25.38 -3.62
C SER A 9 43.33 26.69 -4.16
N ALA A 10 42.75 26.69 -5.37
CA ALA A 10 41.86 27.74 -5.83
C ALA A 10 40.41 27.28 -5.64
N LEU A 11 39.84 27.66 -4.49
CA LEU A 11 38.40 27.64 -4.23
C LEU A 11 37.70 28.59 -5.20
N LEU A 12 36.76 28.05 -5.99
CA LEU A 12 35.74 28.86 -6.65
C LEU A 12 34.80 29.41 -5.56
N ALA A 13 35.07 30.64 -5.12
CA ALA A 13 34.16 31.45 -4.34
C ALA A 13 32.98 31.89 -5.23
N GLY A 14 31.84 31.22 -5.07
CA GLY A 14 30.56 31.70 -5.59
C GLY A 14 30.07 32.87 -4.74
N CYS A 15 29.77 33.98 -5.42
CA CYS A 15 29.33 35.25 -4.84
C CYS A 15 28.09 35.08 -3.96
N SER A 16 28.18 35.54 -2.71
CA SER A 16 27.04 35.64 -1.79
C SER A 16 26.09 36.77 -2.24
N VAL A 17 24.84 36.43 -2.52
CA VAL A 17 23.73 37.39 -2.56
C VAL A 17 23.37 37.74 -1.11
N PRO A 18 23.43 39.01 -0.67
CA PRO A 18 22.94 39.41 0.64
C PRO A 18 21.42 39.56 0.58
N GLY A 19 20.68 38.74 1.33
CA GLY A 19 19.25 38.89 1.51
C GLY A 19 18.42 37.67 1.09
N SER A 20 18.59 36.56 1.79
CA SER A 20 17.51 35.58 1.96
C SER A 20 17.58 35.07 3.39
N PRO A 21 16.49 35.07 4.17
CA PRO A 21 16.48 34.32 5.41
C PRO A 21 16.68 32.86 4.99
N ASN A 22 17.85 32.30 5.32
CA ASN A 22 18.03 30.86 5.32
C ASN A 22 17.13 30.33 6.45
N THR A 23 15.85 30.16 6.15
CA THR A 23 15.01 29.22 6.88
C THR A 23 15.82 27.91 6.87
N PRO A 24 16.16 27.33 8.03
CA PRO A 24 16.86 26.05 8.05
C PRO A 24 16.08 25.11 7.14
N VAL A 25 16.76 24.44 6.20
CA VAL A 25 16.12 23.35 5.46
C VAL A 25 15.72 22.34 6.52
N ILE A 26 14.42 22.28 6.79
CA ILE A 26 13.89 21.39 7.82
C ILE A 26 14.10 19.99 7.27
N ASP A 27 14.96 19.20 7.93
CA ASP A 27 15.10 17.80 7.61
C ASP A 27 13.79 17.09 7.94
N GLU A 28 13.01 16.78 6.90
CA GLU A 28 11.76 16.04 6.99
C GLU A 28 11.99 14.54 6.99
N SER A 29 13.24 14.08 6.92
CA SER A 29 13.53 12.65 6.87
C SER A 29 13.05 11.91 8.11
N VAL A 30 12.81 10.62 7.90
CA VAL A 30 12.20 9.74 8.87
C VAL A 30 13.23 8.73 9.34
N THR A 31 13.16 8.44 10.64
CA THR A 31 13.88 7.36 11.29
C THR A 31 12.90 6.25 11.64
N ILE A 32 13.23 5.03 11.26
CA ILE A 32 12.47 3.82 11.60
C ILE A 32 13.35 2.93 12.47
N SER A 33 12.84 2.55 13.64
CA SER A 33 13.54 1.73 14.61
C SER A 33 12.72 0.50 15.01
N GLY A 34 13.38 -0.49 15.60
CA GLY A 34 12.73 -1.70 16.11
C GLY A 34 13.75 -2.75 16.51
N THR A 35 13.32 -4.01 16.53
CA THR A 35 14.19 -5.17 16.74
C THR A 35 14.12 -6.11 15.55
N VAL A 36 15.17 -6.90 15.33
CA VAL A 36 15.16 -7.98 14.34
C VAL A 36 15.08 -9.32 15.07
N SER A 37 14.10 -10.14 14.69
CA SER A 37 13.93 -11.49 15.21
C SER A 37 14.06 -12.50 14.07
N VAL A 38 15.20 -13.19 14.01
CA VAL A 38 15.49 -14.19 12.98
C VAL A 38 14.88 -15.53 13.42
N PRO A 39 14.03 -16.16 12.59
CA PRO A 39 13.39 -17.40 12.96
C PRO A 39 14.38 -18.54 13.11
N THR A 40 14.02 -19.51 13.95
CA THR A 40 14.79 -20.73 14.09
C THR A 40 14.57 -21.59 12.85
N VAL A 41 15.67 -22.09 12.27
CA VAL A 41 15.65 -23.06 11.18
C VAL A 41 16.31 -24.32 11.68
N THR A 42 15.67 -25.47 11.51
CA THR A 42 16.29 -26.76 11.82
C THR A 42 17.07 -27.31 10.62
N ASN A 43 16.82 -26.77 9.42
CA ASN A 43 17.37 -27.26 8.16
C ASN A 43 18.24 -26.20 7.45
N PRO A 44 19.41 -26.57 6.93
CA PRO A 44 20.38 -25.64 6.34
C PRO A 44 19.97 -25.09 4.95
N GLY A 45 18.77 -25.34 4.44
CA GLY A 45 18.42 -25.05 3.03
C GLY A 45 18.28 -23.56 2.67
N LEU A 46 17.74 -22.73 3.57
CA LEU A 46 17.52 -21.29 3.35
C LEU A 46 18.61 -20.40 3.96
N LEU A 47 19.20 -20.89 5.05
CA LEU A 47 20.27 -20.26 5.81
C LEU A 47 21.29 -21.38 6.02
N ALA A 48 22.22 -21.53 5.07
CA ALA A 48 23.21 -22.62 5.06
C ALA A 48 23.96 -22.72 6.39
N ALA A 49 23.54 -23.63 7.28
CA ALA A 49 23.95 -23.82 8.68
C ALA A 49 23.37 -22.80 9.68
N VAL A 50 22.29 -23.20 10.36
CA VAL A 50 21.74 -22.56 11.57
C VAL A 50 21.14 -23.68 12.44
N GLY A 51 21.58 -23.79 13.71
CA GLY A 51 21.04 -24.69 14.74
C GLY A 51 19.94 -24.07 15.61
N LEU A 52 19.37 -24.86 16.53
CA LEU A 52 18.09 -24.61 17.22
C LEU A 52 18.08 -23.43 18.24
N ILE A 53 16.96 -22.69 18.25
CA ILE A 53 16.52 -21.56 19.10
C ILE A 53 17.19 -20.21 18.80
N ASN A 54 16.41 -19.26 18.26
CA ASN A 54 16.69 -17.81 18.15
C ASN A 54 18.18 -17.52 17.89
N ASN A 55 18.69 -18.16 16.83
CA ASN A 55 20.08 -18.57 16.71
C ASN A 55 21.04 -17.36 16.61
N PRO A 56 22.02 -17.22 17.52
CA PRO A 56 22.98 -16.12 17.50
C PRO A 56 23.88 -16.10 16.25
N ASP A 57 24.23 -17.25 15.67
CA ASP A 57 25.01 -17.35 14.43
C ASP A 57 24.20 -16.91 13.20
N ALA A 58 22.91 -17.23 13.16
CA ALA A 58 22.01 -16.73 12.11
C ALA A 58 21.88 -15.21 12.20
N PHE A 59 21.77 -14.69 13.42
CA PHE A 59 21.74 -13.26 13.65
C PHE A 59 23.06 -12.58 13.25
N ALA A 60 24.21 -13.20 13.56
CA ALA A 60 25.52 -12.71 13.16
C ALA A 60 25.65 -12.57 11.62
N ARG A 61 25.01 -13.46 10.84
CA ARG A 61 24.97 -13.31 9.37
C ARG A 61 24.14 -12.12 8.91
N PHE A 62 23.02 -11.86 9.57
CA PHE A 62 22.24 -10.66 9.31
C PHE A 62 23.09 -9.42 9.61
N VAL A 63 23.82 -9.39 10.73
CA VAL A 63 24.75 -8.29 11.05
C VAL A 63 25.83 -8.14 9.98
N ALA A 64 26.40 -9.25 9.48
CA ALA A 64 27.50 -9.22 8.53
C ALA A 64 27.11 -8.96 7.06
N SER A 65 25.89 -9.32 6.65
CA SER A 65 25.55 -9.44 5.21
C SER A 65 24.13 -9.07 4.82
N SER A 66 23.37 -8.42 5.71
CA SER A 66 22.02 -7.98 5.35
C SER A 66 22.00 -6.66 4.57
N THR A 67 20.99 -6.52 3.72
CA THR A 67 20.66 -5.28 3.01
C THR A 67 19.26 -4.85 3.38
N LEU A 68 19.04 -3.56 3.59
CA LEU A 68 17.71 -3.01 3.81
C LEU A 68 17.20 -2.31 2.55
N LYS A 69 15.94 -2.59 2.20
CA LYS A 69 15.17 -1.75 1.30
C LYS A 69 14.01 -1.11 2.04
N VAL A 70 13.76 0.17 1.75
CA VAL A 70 12.54 0.87 2.16
C VAL A 70 11.81 1.34 0.91
N ASN A 71 10.57 0.89 0.72
CA ASN A 71 9.77 1.14 -0.48
C ASN A 71 10.55 0.82 -1.78
N GLY A 72 11.26 -0.31 -1.78
CA GLY A 72 12.06 -0.79 -2.91
C GLY A 72 13.42 -0.12 -3.10
N ARG A 73 13.74 0.96 -2.37
CA ARG A 73 15.02 1.67 -2.45
C ARG A 73 15.99 1.18 -1.38
N ALA A 74 17.25 0.97 -1.73
CA ALA A 74 18.28 0.61 -0.74
C ALA A 74 18.49 1.77 0.24
N VAL A 75 18.59 1.47 1.53
CA VAL A 75 18.78 2.44 2.60
C VAL A 75 19.85 1.94 3.58
N GLU A 76 20.66 2.86 4.10
CA GLU A 76 21.62 2.56 5.16
C GLU A 76 20.91 2.29 6.48
N PHE A 77 21.41 1.32 7.25
CA PHE A 77 20.85 0.95 8.53
C PHE A 77 21.94 0.45 9.48
N SER A 78 21.64 0.46 10.76
CA SER A 78 22.44 -0.22 11.78
C SER A 78 21.67 -1.37 12.39
N LEU A 79 22.39 -2.44 12.70
CA LEU A 79 21.89 -3.61 13.40
C LEU A 79 22.86 -3.96 14.53
N ASN A 80 22.40 -3.85 15.77
CA ASN A 80 23.22 -4.14 16.93
C ASN A 80 23.22 -5.64 17.22
N ASP A 81 24.39 -6.24 17.32
CA ASP A 81 24.62 -7.68 17.49
C ASP A 81 24.03 -8.25 18.79
N SER A 82 24.14 -7.51 19.89
CA SER A 82 23.81 -7.94 21.24
C SER A 82 22.35 -7.66 21.61
N THR A 83 21.88 -6.44 21.33
CA THR A 83 20.50 -6.01 21.64
C THR A 83 19.51 -6.31 20.54
N ARG A 84 19.99 -6.66 19.33
CA ARG A 84 19.19 -6.84 18.12
C ARG A 84 18.45 -5.58 17.66
N ALA A 85 18.82 -4.42 18.20
CA ALA A 85 18.25 -3.14 17.84
C ALA A 85 18.56 -2.83 16.37
N PHE A 86 17.51 -2.49 15.64
CA PHE A 86 17.55 -2.05 14.25
C PHE A 86 17.20 -0.57 14.18
N ARG A 87 17.94 0.17 13.33
CA ARG A 87 17.66 1.58 13.07
C ARG A 87 18.02 1.93 11.62
N ALA A 88 17.08 2.54 10.92
CA ALA A 88 17.28 3.13 9.60
C ALA A 88 16.94 4.62 9.66
N GLU A 89 17.80 5.46 9.11
CA GLU A 89 17.70 6.93 9.16
C GLU A 89 17.67 7.52 7.75
N LYS A 90 17.37 8.82 7.67
CA LYS A 90 17.38 9.59 6.42
C LYS A 90 16.44 9.01 5.35
N ILE A 91 15.33 8.41 5.79
CA ILE A 91 14.31 7.86 4.89
C ILE A 91 13.44 9.02 4.39
N ALA A 92 13.23 9.08 3.08
CA ALA A 92 12.34 10.08 2.47
C ALA A 92 10.89 9.88 2.95
N PRO A 93 10.15 10.96 3.29
CA PRO A 93 8.75 10.87 3.68
C PRO A 93 7.88 10.13 2.67
N ALA A 94 7.03 9.24 3.18
CA ALA A 94 5.99 8.53 2.45
C ALA A 94 4.78 8.31 3.38
N ALA A 95 3.61 8.02 2.81
CA ALA A 95 2.40 7.71 3.58
C ALA A 95 2.54 6.43 4.43
N ALA A 96 3.31 5.47 3.93
CA ALA A 96 3.67 4.23 4.61
C ALA A 96 5.00 3.71 4.09
N TYR A 97 5.60 2.78 4.84
CA TYR A 97 6.91 2.22 4.56
C TYR A 97 6.82 0.69 4.55
N GLU A 98 7.23 0.08 3.46
CA GLU A 98 7.62 -1.32 3.37
C GLU A 98 9.12 -1.42 3.64
N LEU A 99 9.48 -2.12 4.70
CA LEU A 99 10.87 -2.42 5.03
C LEU A 99 11.14 -3.88 4.69
N GLU A 100 12.11 -4.14 3.81
CA GLU A 100 12.60 -5.48 3.50
C GLU A 100 14.05 -5.60 4.00
N LEU A 101 14.26 -6.35 5.08
CA LEU A 101 15.59 -6.75 5.53
C LEU A 101 15.92 -8.11 4.93
N ARG A 102 16.89 -8.12 4.01
CA ARG A 102 17.27 -9.30 3.24
C ARG A 102 18.65 -9.80 3.66
N CYS A 103 18.76 -11.08 3.97
CA CYS A 103 20.03 -11.77 4.22
C CYS A 103 20.16 -12.89 3.18
N GLY A 104 20.97 -12.63 2.15
CA GLY A 104 21.02 -13.46 0.94
C GLY A 104 19.64 -13.62 0.31
N ALA A 105 19.06 -14.80 0.47
CA ALA A 105 17.87 -15.24 -0.22
C ALA A 105 16.60 -15.16 0.64
N PHE A 106 16.78 -15.07 1.96
CA PHE A 106 15.72 -14.91 2.95
C PHE A 106 15.46 -13.42 3.20
N SER A 107 14.20 -13.05 3.42
CA SER A 107 13.81 -11.67 3.70
C SER A 107 12.75 -11.62 4.79
N LEU A 108 12.95 -10.69 5.72
CA LEU A 108 11.96 -10.25 6.70
C LEU A 108 11.37 -8.94 6.22
N VAL A 109 10.04 -8.86 6.21
CA VAL A 109 9.30 -7.70 5.73
C VAL A 109 8.51 -7.08 6.88
N ALA A 110 8.36 -5.77 6.89
CA ALA A 110 7.48 -5.06 7.81
C ALA A 110 6.76 -3.91 7.13
N PHE A 111 5.52 -3.67 7.53
CA PHE A 111 4.75 -2.48 7.19
C PHE A 111 4.79 -1.49 8.35
N ALA A 112 5.10 -0.22 8.06
CA ALA A 112 5.03 0.87 9.03
C ALA A 112 4.16 2.01 8.47
N PRO A 113 3.01 2.33 9.09
CA PRO A 113 2.26 3.54 8.73
C PRO A 113 3.05 4.78 9.16
N HIS A 114 2.96 5.87 8.39
CA HIS A 114 3.59 7.12 8.80
C HIS A 114 2.89 7.71 10.02
N SER A 115 3.63 7.84 11.13
CA SER A 115 3.13 8.42 12.37
C SER A 115 4.00 9.57 12.89
N GLY A 116 4.92 10.07 12.07
CA GLY A 116 5.88 11.13 12.40
C GLY A 116 7.31 10.82 11.96
N ARG A 117 8.27 11.62 12.44
CA ARG A 117 9.70 11.50 12.07
C ARG A 117 10.43 10.36 12.77
N GLN A 118 9.92 9.91 13.92
CA GLN A 118 10.47 8.79 14.67
C GLN A 118 9.37 7.74 14.77
N MET A 119 9.61 6.58 14.17
CA MET A 119 8.65 5.48 14.16
C MET A 119 9.30 4.22 14.70
N THR A 120 8.50 3.41 15.38
CA THR A 120 8.95 2.15 15.97
C THR A 120 8.10 1.01 15.45
N LEU A 121 8.74 -0.03 14.92
CA LEU A 121 8.09 -1.25 14.46
C LEU A 121 7.64 -2.08 15.65
N THR A 122 6.33 -2.13 15.92
CA THR A 122 5.76 -2.86 17.07
C THR A 122 6.14 -4.33 17.11
N ASN A 123 6.18 -5.01 15.95
CA ASN A 123 6.58 -6.42 15.82
C ASN A 123 8.03 -6.59 15.32
N GLY A 124 8.81 -5.50 15.26
CA GLY A 124 10.13 -5.49 14.64
C GLY A 124 10.11 -5.94 13.18
N LEU A 125 11.28 -6.41 12.71
CA LEU A 125 11.43 -7.22 11.50
C LEU A 125 11.47 -8.68 11.94
N SER A 126 10.37 -9.40 11.70
CA SER A 126 10.14 -10.76 12.19
C SER A 126 9.25 -11.55 11.24
N LEU A 127 9.07 -12.86 11.47
CA LEU A 127 8.06 -13.63 10.73
C LEU A 127 6.65 -13.08 10.90
N ARG A 128 6.34 -12.51 12.07
CA ARG A 128 5.02 -11.92 12.35
C ARG A 128 4.77 -10.67 11.54
N SER A 129 5.74 -9.75 11.49
CA SER A 129 5.64 -8.57 10.61
C SER A 129 5.60 -8.95 9.13
N THR A 130 6.31 -10.03 8.76
CA THR A 130 6.35 -10.55 7.39
C THR A 130 4.98 -11.12 7.00
N ALA A 131 4.36 -11.91 7.88
CA ALA A 131 3.02 -12.45 7.68
C ALA A 131 1.97 -11.34 7.57
N ASP A 132 2.00 -10.32 8.45
CA ASP A 132 1.12 -9.14 8.34
C ASP A 132 1.25 -8.48 6.96
N TRP A 133 2.49 -8.23 6.53
CA TRP A 133 2.75 -7.59 5.24
C TRP A 133 2.23 -8.42 4.06
N TYR A 134 2.48 -9.74 4.01
CA TYR A 134 1.99 -10.58 2.92
C TYR A 134 0.46 -10.67 2.89
N LEU A 135 -0.20 -10.79 4.04
CA LEU A 135 -1.68 -10.77 4.12
C LEU A 135 -2.23 -9.42 3.67
N ARG A 136 -1.59 -8.33 4.07
CA ARG A 136 -1.96 -6.96 3.64
C ARG A 136 -1.78 -6.77 2.15
N ALA A 137 -0.66 -7.20 1.59
CA ALA A 137 -0.37 -7.11 0.16
C ALA A 137 -1.32 -7.98 -0.66
N ALA A 138 -1.60 -9.20 -0.21
CA ALA A 138 -2.54 -10.10 -0.88
C ALA A 138 -3.97 -9.54 -0.87
N PHE A 139 -4.43 -9.03 0.27
CA PHE A 139 -5.76 -8.44 0.37
C PHE A 139 -5.86 -7.16 -0.47
N ALA A 140 -4.90 -6.25 -0.31
CA ALA A 140 -4.84 -5.01 -1.10
C ALA A 140 -4.82 -5.31 -2.60
N GLY A 141 -3.99 -6.25 -3.06
CA GLY A 141 -3.93 -6.66 -4.46
C GLY A 141 -5.25 -7.25 -4.98
N SER A 142 -5.91 -8.13 -4.22
CA SER A 142 -7.21 -8.71 -4.61
C SER A 142 -8.33 -7.66 -4.70
N GLN A 143 -8.25 -6.64 -3.86
CA GLN A 143 -9.18 -5.50 -3.86
C GLN A 143 -8.66 -4.34 -4.69
N ASN A 144 -7.58 -4.53 -5.48
CA ASN A 144 -7.04 -3.49 -6.33
C ASN A 144 -6.74 -2.20 -5.55
N PHE A 145 -6.09 -2.25 -4.40
CA PHE A 145 -5.66 -1.09 -3.60
C PHE A 145 -4.16 -1.13 -3.33
N SER A 146 -3.59 0.02 -2.97
CA SER A 146 -2.25 0.10 -2.40
C SER A 146 -2.27 -0.31 -0.92
N THR A 147 -1.22 -1.00 -0.46
CA THR A 147 -1.01 -1.30 0.96
C THR A 147 -0.97 -0.03 1.81
N SER A 148 -0.52 1.10 1.26
CA SER A 148 -0.47 2.40 1.93
C SER A 148 -1.84 3.01 2.21
N GLN A 149 -2.93 2.52 1.60
CA GLN A 149 -4.28 2.97 1.93
C GLN A 149 -4.81 2.31 3.20
N PHE A 150 -4.16 1.23 3.66
CA PHE A 150 -4.53 0.50 4.87
C PHE A 150 -3.70 0.91 6.09
N THR A 151 -3.16 2.14 6.13
CA THR A 151 -2.34 2.65 7.26
C THR A 151 -3.07 2.61 8.60
N ASP A 152 -4.39 2.83 8.58
CA ASP A 152 -5.25 2.82 9.76
C ASP A 152 -5.82 1.43 10.09
N TYR A 153 -5.28 0.37 9.47
CA TYR A 153 -5.78 -0.99 9.59
C TYR A 153 -4.69 -1.97 10.04
N GLN A 154 -5.09 -2.93 10.86
CA GLN A 154 -4.28 -4.05 11.31
C GLN A 154 -4.87 -5.34 10.76
N ILE A 155 -4.02 -6.28 10.34
CA ILE A 155 -4.49 -7.61 9.96
C ILE A 155 -5.03 -8.32 11.20
N ALA A 156 -6.11 -9.07 11.05
CA ALA A 156 -6.67 -9.89 12.12
C ALA A 156 -5.62 -10.88 12.64
N SER A 157 -5.30 -10.81 13.94
CA SER A 157 -4.27 -11.66 14.57
C SER A 157 -4.39 -13.15 14.25
N PRO A 158 -5.59 -13.78 14.21
CA PRO A 158 -5.69 -15.21 13.86
C PRO A 158 -5.17 -15.56 12.47
N LEU A 159 -5.32 -14.66 11.49
CA LEU A 159 -4.77 -14.84 10.14
C LEU A 159 -3.25 -14.72 10.16
N VAL A 160 -2.73 -13.73 10.89
CA VAL A 160 -1.28 -13.54 11.07
C VAL A 160 -0.68 -14.80 11.70
N ASP A 161 -1.26 -15.30 12.79
CA ASP A 161 -0.74 -16.46 13.51
C ASP A 161 -0.76 -17.72 12.62
N THR A 162 -1.84 -17.93 11.87
CA THR A 162 -1.95 -19.03 10.89
C THR A 162 -0.84 -18.96 9.84
N LEU A 163 -0.61 -17.77 9.27
CA LEU A 163 0.44 -17.61 8.27
C LEU A 163 1.84 -17.74 8.90
N VAL A 164 2.08 -17.21 10.09
CA VAL A 164 3.35 -17.39 10.81
C VAL A 164 3.66 -18.88 11.02
N THR A 165 2.68 -19.68 11.43
CA THR A 165 2.86 -21.14 11.57
C THR A 165 3.20 -21.80 10.24
N SER A 166 2.51 -21.44 9.15
CA SER A 166 2.81 -21.95 7.80
C SER A 166 4.23 -21.57 7.35
N LEU A 167 4.59 -20.30 7.50
CA LEU A 167 5.92 -19.77 7.21
C LEU A 167 7.00 -20.50 8.03
N GLN A 168 6.79 -20.69 9.33
CA GLN A 168 7.73 -21.42 10.18
C GLN A 168 7.88 -22.90 9.75
N ALA A 169 6.80 -23.54 9.31
CA ALA A 169 6.85 -24.92 8.81
C ALA A 169 7.64 -25.02 7.49
N GLU A 170 7.44 -24.07 6.56
CA GLU A 170 8.18 -24.02 5.30
C GLU A 170 9.67 -23.80 5.50
N LEU A 171 10.06 -22.92 6.43
CA LEU A 171 11.46 -22.73 6.80
C LEU A 171 12.11 -24.03 7.29
N ASN A 172 11.33 -24.89 7.95
CA ASN A 172 11.80 -26.18 8.45
C ASN A 172 11.82 -27.29 7.40
N LYS A 173 11.48 -27.03 6.13
CA LYS A 173 11.62 -28.05 5.07
C LYS A 173 13.08 -28.15 4.60
N ALA A 174 13.56 -29.38 4.40
CA ALA A 174 14.87 -29.62 3.83
C ALA A 174 14.90 -29.16 2.36
N GLY A 175 15.95 -28.43 1.96
CA GLY A 175 16.20 -28.07 0.56
C GLY A 175 15.31 -26.95 -0.02
N LEU A 176 14.65 -26.13 0.81
CA LEU A 176 13.83 -25.03 0.28
C LEU A 176 14.70 -24.00 -0.46
N ALA A 177 14.48 -23.85 -1.77
CA ALA A 177 15.08 -22.79 -2.56
C ALA A 177 14.48 -21.43 -2.22
N SER A 178 15.27 -20.37 -2.33
CA SER A 178 14.91 -19.01 -1.93
C SER A 178 13.71 -18.39 -2.64
N ALA A 179 13.57 -18.65 -3.94
CA ALA A 179 12.41 -18.23 -4.71
C ALA A 179 11.13 -18.97 -4.26
N ALA A 180 11.28 -20.23 -3.82
CA ALA A 180 10.17 -21.01 -3.29
C ALA A 180 9.65 -20.43 -1.97
N TRP A 181 10.52 -19.88 -1.10
CA TRP A 181 10.08 -19.21 0.13
C TRP A 181 9.09 -18.06 -0.13
N ARG A 182 9.49 -17.08 -0.95
CA ARG A 182 8.66 -15.90 -1.21
C ARG A 182 7.38 -16.26 -1.96
N LEU A 183 7.48 -17.20 -2.91
CA LEU A 183 6.32 -17.69 -3.64
C LEU A 183 5.34 -18.39 -2.71
N THR A 184 5.81 -19.26 -1.81
CA THR A 184 4.95 -19.92 -0.83
C THR A 184 4.33 -18.91 0.14
N ALA A 185 5.10 -17.94 0.64
CA ALA A 185 4.57 -16.89 1.51
C ALA A 185 3.44 -16.10 0.82
N SER A 186 3.65 -15.70 -0.43
CA SER A 186 2.64 -15.01 -1.25
C SER A 186 1.40 -15.87 -1.49
N ASN A 187 1.59 -17.12 -1.93
CA ASN A 187 0.48 -18.02 -2.25
C ASN A 187 -0.36 -18.38 -1.01
N SER A 188 0.30 -18.67 0.12
CA SER A 188 -0.37 -18.96 1.39
C SER A 188 -1.15 -17.74 1.89
N ALA A 189 -0.59 -16.53 1.78
CA ALA A 189 -1.30 -15.31 2.13
C ALA A 189 -2.52 -15.07 1.23
N SER A 190 -2.37 -15.20 -0.09
CA SER A 190 -3.46 -15.09 -1.06
C SER A 190 -4.58 -16.09 -0.78
N ALA A 191 -4.24 -17.35 -0.46
CA ALA A 191 -5.22 -18.36 -0.11
C ALA A 191 -5.99 -18.03 1.18
N LEU A 192 -5.32 -17.47 2.19
CA LEU A 192 -5.95 -17.12 3.47
C LEU A 192 -6.95 -15.97 3.35
N VAL A 193 -6.70 -15.01 2.46
CA VAL A 193 -7.57 -13.83 2.28
C VAL A 193 -8.56 -13.98 1.11
N ALA A 194 -8.44 -15.04 0.31
CA ALA A 194 -9.33 -15.30 -0.80
C ALA A 194 -10.80 -15.34 -0.35
N ASN A 195 -11.65 -14.61 -1.06
CA ASN A 195 -13.10 -14.52 -0.81
C ASN A 195 -13.51 -14.00 0.57
N ARG A 196 -12.58 -13.42 1.34
CA ARG A 196 -12.91 -12.77 2.62
C ARG A 196 -13.22 -11.29 2.43
N ASN A 197 -14.14 -10.78 3.23
CA ASN A 197 -14.42 -9.35 3.29
C ASN A 197 -13.39 -8.61 4.16
N LEU A 198 -13.43 -7.27 4.13
CA LEU A 198 -12.49 -6.44 4.90
C LEU A 198 -12.53 -6.77 6.39
N THR A 199 -13.72 -6.90 6.99
CA THR A 199 -13.87 -7.12 8.43
C THR A 199 -13.34 -8.48 8.90
N GLU A 200 -13.25 -9.46 8.01
CA GLU A 200 -12.66 -10.77 8.26
C GLU A 200 -11.12 -10.77 8.16
N VAL A 201 -10.54 -9.79 7.47
CA VAL A 201 -9.09 -9.73 7.19
C VAL A 201 -8.41 -8.63 7.98
N MET A 202 -9.03 -7.47 8.10
CA MET A 202 -8.47 -6.26 8.67
C MET A 202 -9.43 -5.58 9.63
N GLN A 203 -8.88 -5.07 10.72
CA GLN A 203 -9.60 -4.25 11.68
C GLN A 203 -9.01 -2.86 11.70
N ARG A 204 -9.89 -1.85 11.71
CA ARG A 204 -9.46 -0.46 11.79
C ARG A 204 -8.97 -0.17 13.20
N SER A 205 -7.74 0.33 13.34
CA SER A 205 -7.10 0.62 14.62
C SER A 205 -7.41 2.02 15.17
N GLY A 206 -8.23 2.81 14.45
CA GLY A 206 -8.59 4.19 14.79
C GLY A 206 -10.03 4.38 15.29
N ARG A 207 -10.39 5.65 15.56
CA ARG A 207 -11.75 6.05 15.99
C ARG A 207 -12.80 5.73 14.94
N VAL A 208 -14.04 5.45 15.35
CA VAL A 208 -15.20 5.26 14.45
C VAL A 208 -15.24 6.36 13.38
N PHE A 209 -15.32 5.97 12.10
CA PHE A 209 -15.44 6.92 11.00
C PHE A 209 -16.91 7.12 10.67
N SER A 210 -17.33 8.38 10.56
CA SER A 210 -18.65 8.72 10.06
C SER A 210 -18.57 8.96 8.56
N TYR A 211 -19.36 8.20 7.80
CA TYR A 211 -19.53 8.40 6.36
C TYR A 211 -20.44 9.59 6.05
N ASN A 212 -21.10 10.20 7.04
CA ASN A 212 -21.96 11.35 6.81
C ASN A 212 -21.16 12.55 6.27
N GLY A 213 -21.53 13.04 5.09
CA GLY A 213 -21.01 14.29 4.56
C GLY A 213 -20.86 14.30 3.04
N ASN A 214 -20.15 15.33 2.60
CA ASN A 214 -19.81 15.56 1.20
C ASN A 214 -18.33 15.32 1.00
N TYR A 215 -17.98 14.58 -0.04
CA TYR A 215 -16.61 14.25 -0.39
C TYR A 215 -16.30 14.70 -1.82
N ALA A 216 -15.04 15.02 -2.07
CA ALA A 216 -14.56 15.34 -3.41
C ALA A 216 -13.10 14.94 -3.65
N ALA A 217 -12.78 14.69 -4.91
CA ALA A 217 -11.41 14.56 -5.39
C ALA A 217 -11.32 14.91 -6.89
N THR A 218 -10.08 14.99 -7.37
CA THR A 218 -9.76 14.91 -8.80
C THR A 218 -9.20 13.52 -9.07
N VAL A 219 -9.67 12.89 -10.14
CA VAL A 219 -9.32 11.51 -10.51
C VAL A 219 -8.81 11.48 -11.94
N PHE A 220 -7.93 10.52 -12.23
CA PHE A 220 -7.39 10.30 -13.56
C PHE A 220 -7.75 8.87 -14.02
N TYR A 221 -8.33 8.74 -15.20
CA TYR A 221 -8.70 7.46 -15.77
C TYR A 221 -8.41 7.42 -17.27
N SER A 222 -8.35 6.21 -17.83
CA SER A 222 -8.28 6.03 -19.28
C SER A 222 -9.63 5.60 -19.82
N ARG A 223 -10.09 6.23 -20.91
CA ARG A 223 -11.19 5.76 -21.73
C ARG A 223 -10.68 4.67 -22.69
N LEU A 224 -11.38 3.56 -22.74
CA LEU A 224 -11.11 2.40 -23.57
C LEU A 224 -12.00 2.44 -24.83
N ASN A 225 -11.50 1.90 -25.93
CA ASN A 225 -12.32 1.62 -27.12
C ASN A 225 -13.11 0.30 -26.96
N SER A 226 -13.88 -0.08 -27.98
CA SER A 226 -14.66 -1.33 -28.00
C SER A 226 -13.84 -2.61 -27.89
N SER A 227 -12.52 -2.53 -28.11
CA SER A 227 -11.57 -3.66 -27.96
C SER A 227 -10.85 -3.64 -26.61
N GLY A 228 -11.21 -2.73 -25.69
CA GLY A 228 -10.60 -2.62 -24.37
C GLY A 228 -9.23 -1.92 -24.36
N VAL A 229 -8.85 -1.25 -25.45
CA VAL A 229 -7.57 -0.53 -25.55
C VAL A 229 -7.73 0.92 -25.08
N PRO A 230 -6.86 1.45 -24.20
CA PRO A 230 -6.84 2.86 -23.82
C PRO A 230 -6.65 3.79 -25.02
N VAL A 231 -7.53 4.76 -25.20
CA VAL A 231 -7.50 5.73 -26.32
C VAL A 231 -7.50 7.19 -25.86
N MET A 232 -7.84 7.47 -24.61
CA MET A 232 -7.89 8.83 -24.09
C MET A 232 -7.66 8.83 -22.57
N ALA A 233 -6.76 9.68 -22.10
CA ALA A 233 -6.60 9.99 -20.70
C ALA A 233 -7.59 11.10 -20.31
N VAL A 234 -8.27 10.92 -19.19
CA VAL A 234 -9.30 11.83 -18.69
C VAL A 234 -8.98 12.22 -17.26
N GLN A 235 -9.01 13.52 -16.99
CA GLN A 235 -9.05 14.07 -15.66
C GLN A 235 -10.50 14.43 -15.34
N ALA A 236 -11.03 13.96 -14.21
CA ALA A 236 -12.40 14.19 -13.80
C ALA A 236 -12.52 14.68 -12.36
N ALA A 237 -13.52 15.52 -12.09
CA ALA A 237 -13.94 15.89 -10.76
C ALA A 237 -14.92 14.84 -10.27
N VAL A 238 -14.68 14.30 -9.08
CA VAL A 238 -15.60 13.36 -8.44
C VAL A 238 -16.15 13.99 -7.18
N THR A 239 -17.46 13.86 -7.00
CA THR A 239 -18.14 14.25 -5.77
C THR A 239 -19.03 13.11 -5.29
N MET A 240 -19.06 12.90 -3.99
CA MET A 240 -19.93 11.92 -3.35
C MET A 240 -20.61 12.54 -2.14
N THR A 241 -21.91 12.33 -2.00
CA THR A 241 -22.65 12.64 -0.78
C THR A 241 -23.03 11.34 -0.11
N CYS A 242 -22.97 11.29 1.22
CA CYS A 242 -23.31 10.11 2.00
C CYS A 242 -24.10 10.53 3.24
N THR A 243 -25.17 9.80 3.49
CA THR A 243 -25.99 9.89 4.69
C THR A 243 -26.20 8.47 5.23
N THR A 244 -25.89 8.27 6.50
CA THR A 244 -26.01 7.01 7.23
C THR A 244 -27.08 7.14 8.29
N SER A 245 -27.98 6.17 8.34
CA SER A 245 -28.96 5.96 9.42
C SER A 245 -28.85 4.50 9.84
N ASP A 246 -28.44 4.25 11.08
CA ASP A 246 -28.09 2.90 11.55
C ASP A 246 -27.08 2.22 10.58
N ASP A 247 -27.41 1.03 10.09
CA ASP A 247 -26.60 0.30 9.11
C ASP A 247 -26.93 0.66 7.65
N ASP A 248 -27.90 1.53 7.40
CA ASP A 248 -28.29 1.97 6.06
C ASP A 248 -27.51 3.20 5.62
N VAL A 249 -27.00 3.16 4.39
CA VAL A 249 -26.32 4.28 3.75
C VAL A 249 -27.04 4.64 2.47
N SER A 250 -27.24 5.93 2.26
CA SER A 250 -27.77 6.48 1.01
C SER A 250 -26.96 7.69 0.58
N GLY A 251 -27.00 8.02 -0.71
CA GLY A 251 -26.23 9.14 -1.20
C GLY A 251 -26.26 9.30 -2.70
N SER A 252 -25.35 10.14 -3.19
CA SER A 252 -25.16 10.37 -4.61
C SER A 252 -23.68 10.37 -4.97
N PHE A 253 -23.37 9.93 -6.18
CA PHE A 253 -22.03 9.98 -6.75
C PHE A 253 -22.12 10.68 -8.11
N SER A 254 -21.16 11.56 -8.39
CA SER A 254 -21.03 12.22 -9.68
C SER A 254 -19.57 12.24 -10.09
N ILE A 255 -19.30 11.90 -11.34
CA ILE A 255 -18.01 12.04 -12.01
C ILE A 255 -18.19 12.92 -13.25
N GLU A 256 -17.40 13.98 -13.33
CA GLU A 256 -17.51 15.01 -14.35
C GLU A 256 -16.14 15.24 -15.00
N PRO A 257 -15.97 14.90 -16.29
CA PRO A 257 -14.72 15.18 -17.00
C PRO A 257 -14.40 16.67 -17.00
N ILE A 258 -13.18 17.03 -16.59
CA ILE A 258 -12.66 18.41 -16.56
C ILE A 258 -11.68 18.65 -17.71
N ALA A 259 -10.87 17.64 -18.03
CA ALA A 259 -9.89 17.71 -19.12
C ALA A 259 -9.68 16.33 -19.75
N VAL A 260 -9.35 16.32 -21.04
CA VAL A 260 -9.08 15.09 -21.80
C VAL A 260 -7.82 15.26 -22.65
N LYS A 261 -7.10 14.16 -22.84
CA LYS A 261 -5.95 14.07 -23.72
C LYS A 261 -6.01 12.76 -24.51
N PRO A 262 -5.89 12.76 -25.84
CA PRO A 262 -5.81 11.52 -26.59
C PRO A 262 -4.53 10.76 -26.23
N ILE A 263 -4.62 9.43 -26.20
CA ILE A 263 -3.45 8.55 -26.10
C ILE A 263 -3.12 8.14 -27.54
N ASP A 264 -1.87 8.27 -27.94
CA ASP A 264 -1.41 8.03 -29.32
C ASP A 264 -2.16 8.86 -30.39
N ASP A 265 -2.15 8.39 -31.65
CA ASP A 265 -2.82 9.03 -32.80
C ASP A 265 -4.34 8.77 -32.84
N PHE A 266 -4.97 8.35 -31.75
CA PHE A 266 -6.41 8.14 -31.72
C PHE A 266 -7.15 9.49 -31.73
N PRO A 267 -7.90 9.83 -32.80
CA PRO A 267 -8.67 11.07 -32.81
C PRO A 267 -9.77 11.03 -31.75
N ILE A 268 -9.98 12.14 -31.06
CA ILE A 268 -11.10 12.29 -30.12
C ILE A 268 -12.40 12.34 -30.92
N THR A 269 -13.12 11.23 -30.97
CA THR A 269 -14.40 11.13 -31.70
C THR A 269 -15.61 11.49 -30.84
N SER A 270 -15.47 11.51 -29.52
CA SER A 270 -16.50 11.98 -28.58
C SER A 270 -15.86 12.37 -27.24
N ALA A 271 -16.36 13.43 -26.61
CA ALA A 271 -15.99 13.75 -25.24
C ALA A 271 -16.70 12.79 -24.26
N PRO A 272 -16.05 12.38 -23.16
CA PRO A 272 -16.73 11.67 -22.09
C PRO A 272 -17.80 12.58 -21.47
N SER A 273 -18.95 12.02 -21.15
CA SER A 273 -20.06 12.73 -20.50
C SER A 273 -19.93 12.68 -18.98
N LYS A 274 -20.58 13.63 -18.30
CA LYS A 274 -20.85 13.53 -16.87
C LYS A 274 -21.69 12.28 -16.58
N THR A 275 -21.36 11.58 -15.51
CA THR A 275 -22.14 10.46 -14.99
C THR A 275 -22.50 10.76 -13.55
N SER A 276 -23.79 10.65 -13.20
CA SER A 276 -24.29 10.85 -11.85
C SER A 276 -25.36 9.81 -11.52
N PHE A 277 -25.38 9.33 -10.28
CA PHE A 277 -26.38 8.39 -9.81
C PHE A 277 -26.57 8.50 -8.29
N ALA A 278 -27.77 8.14 -7.85
CA ALA A 278 -28.04 7.86 -6.45
C ALA A 278 -27.68 6.41 -6.11
N PHE A 279 -27.30 6.14 -4.87
CA PHE A 279 -27.05 4.79 -4.38
C PHE A 279 -27.66 4.59 -2.99
N THR A 280 -27.94 3.33 -2.67
CA THR A 280 -28.25 2.86 -1.33
C THR A 280 -27.37 1.63 -1.04
N GLY A 281 -26.98 1.44 0.21
CA GLY A 281 -26.06 0.40 0.62
C GLY A 281 -26.14 0.12 2.10
N LYS A 282 -25.27 -0.78 2.56
CA LYS A 282 -25.15 -1.16 3.97
C LYS A 282 -23.75 -0.87 4.51
N LEU A 283 -23.70 -0.38 5.75
CA LEU A 283 -22.48 -0.29 6.54
C LEU A 283 -22.17 -1.68 7.11
N ASN A 284 -21.05 -2.27 6.70
CA ASN A 284 -20.61 -3.58 7.19
C ASN A 284 -19.37 -3.39 8.06
N GLY A 285 -19.58 -3.01 9.32
CA GLY A 285 -18.50 -2.71 10.25
C GLY A 285 -17.69 -1.47 9.84
N SER A 286 -16.56 -1.66 9.16
CA SER A 286 -15.59 -0.59 8.84
C SER A 286 -15.53 -0.21 7.36
N TYR A 287 -16.41 -0.75 6.51
CA TYR A 287 -16.49 -0.43 5.08
C TYR A 287 -17.95 -0.31 4.61
N LEU A 288 -18.14 0.39 3.49
CA LEU A 288 -19.39 0.39 2.75
C LEU A 288 -19.26 -0.51 1.53
N SER A 289 -20.30 -1.29 1.31
CA SER A 289 -20.53 -1.94 0.03
C SER A 289 -21.91 -1.58 -0.47
N PHE A 290 -22.00 -1.23 -1.75
CA PHE A 290 -23.29 -1.10 -2.40
C PHE A 290 -23.26 -1.65 -3.81
N THR A 291 -24.41 -2.12 -4.25
CA THR A 291 -24.63 -2.58 -5.61
C THR A 291 -25.67 -1.68 -6.24
N ARG A 292 -25.30 -0.99 -7.31
CA ARG A 292 -26.25 -0.18 -8.07
C ARG A 292 -27.05 -1.09 -8.98
N LYS A 293 -28.37 -1.04 -8.89
CA LYS A 293 -29.28 -1.78 -9.79
C LYS A 293 -29.78 -0.89 -10.91
N ALA A 294 -30.07 -1.49 -12.06
CA ALA A 294 -30.75 -0.77 -13.13
C ALA A 294 -32.17 -0.38 -12.70
N PRO A 295 -32.68 0.77 -13.18
CA PRO A 295 -34.06 1.17 -12.96
C PRO A 295 -35.03 0.04 -13.32
N ASN A 296 -36.11 -0.09 -12.54
CA ASN A 296 -37.17 -1.04 -12.84
C ASN A 296 -38.10 -0.47 -13.93
N ASP A 297 -37.58 -0.33 -15.15
CA ASP A 297 -38.21 0.36 -16.27
C ASP A 297 -38.68 -0.59 -17.39
N GLY A 298 -38.63 -1.90 -17.14
CA GLY A 298 -38.98 -2.92 -18.13
C GLY A 298 -37.90 -3.17 -19.21
N SER A 299 -36.75 -2.51 -19.11
CA SER A 299 -35.61 -2.78 -20.00
C SER A 299 -35.04 -4.19 -19.76
N PRO A 300 -34.27 -4.74 -20.72
CA PRO A 300 -33.55 -6.01 -20.53
C PRO A 300 -32.56 -6.01 -19.36
N LEU A 301 -32.24 -4.84 -18.81
CA LEU A 301 -31.36 -4.68 -17.65
C LEU A 301 -32.14 -4.42 -16.35
N ALA A 302 -33.47 -4.27 -16.39
CA ALA A 302 -34.28 -3.92 -15.24
C ALA A 302 -33.97 -4.81 -14.02
N ASN A 303 -33.73 -4.17 -12.87
CA ASN A 303 -33.35 -4.79 -11.60
C ASN A 303 -32.02 -5.58 -11.59
N LYS A 304 -31.25 -5.62 -12.68
CA LYS A 304 -29.94 -6.25 -12.70
C LYS A 304 -28.92 -5.38 -11.99
N ASP A 305 -27.98 -6.04 -11.32
CA ASP A 305 -26.81 -5.39 -10.73
C ASP A 305 -25.93 -4.83 -11.86
N LEU A 306 -25.73 -3.52 -11.84
CA LEU A 306 -24.93 -2.80 -12.82
C LEU A 306 -23.47 -2.74 -12.37
N ASP A 307 -23.25 -2.23 -11.16
CA ASP A 307 -21.90 -2.01 -10.61
C ASP A 307 -21.88 -2.34 -9.12
N SER A 308 -20.74 -2.81 -8.62
CA SER A 308 -20.48 -2.99 -7.19
C SER A 308 -19.44 -1.98 -6.73
N TRP A 309 -19.55 -1.52 -5.49
CA TRP A 309 -18.63 -0.53 -4.93
C TRP A 309 -18.13 -1.02 -3.59
N PHE A 310 -16.83 -0.86 -3.37
CA PHE A 310 -16.15 -1.14 -2.11
C PHE A 310 -15.46 0.14 -1.64
N ILE A 311 -15.89 0.65 -0.49
CA ILE A 311 -15.45 1.95 0.04
C ILE A 311 -15.05 1.76 1.48
N PHE A 312 -13.88 2.26 1.86
CA PHE A 312 -13.43 2.18 3.25
C PHE A 312 -12.72 3.47 3.68
N PRO A 313 -12.76 3.82 4.98
CA PRO A 313 -12.10 5.00 5.52
C PRO A 313 -10.59 4.90 5.37
N VAL A 314 -9.96 6.03 5.06
CA VAL A 314 -8.51 6.22 5.09
C VAL A 314 -8.21 7.51 5.86
N SER A 315 -6.95 7.77 6.18
CA SER A 315 -6.56 8.85 7.10
C SER A 315 -7.13 10.23 6.74
N ASP A 316 -7.26 10.54 5.45
CA ASP A 316 -7.76 11.84 4.94
C ASP A 316 -9.14 11.77 4.26
N GLY A 317 -9.86 10.65 4.34
CA GLY A 317 -11.13 10.51 3.61
C GLY A 317 -11.61 9.07 3.44
N ILE A 318 -12.10 8.76 2.24
CA ILE A 318 -12.53 7.41 1.85
C ILE A 318 -11.80 6.95 0.59
N ALA A 319 -11.27 5.74 0.61
CA ALA A 319 -10.80 5.05 -0.59
C ALA A 319 -12.00 4.39 -1.26
N VAL A 320 -12.06 4.48 -2.59
CA VAL A 320 -13.19 4.01 -3.39
C VAL A 320 -12.69 3.07 -4.48
N GLN A 321 -13.29 1.89 -4.57
CA GLN A 321 -13.17 0.98 -5.70
C GLN A 321 -14.56 0.68 -6.24
N ALA A 322 -14.68 0.67 -7.56
CA ALA A 322 -15.86 0.18 -8.24
C ALA A 322 -15.51 -1.05 -9.09
N GLY A 323 -16.31 -2.10 -8.98
CA GLY A 323 -16.35 -3.21 -9.92
C GLY A 323 -17.35 -2.92 -11.03
N ASN A 324 -16.95 -3.15 -12.28
CA ASN A 324 -17.78 -3.12 -13.49
C ASN A 324 -18.26 -1.76 -14.02
N LEU A 325 -17.69 -0.63 -13.57
CA LEU A 325 -17.95 0.72 -14.15
C LEU A 325 -17.96 0.73 -15.69
N ASP A 326 -17.09 -0.08 -16.31
CA ASP A 326 -16.94 -0.19 -17.77
C ASP A 326 -18.15 -0.76 -18.49
N LYS A 327 -18.86 -1.71 -17.87
CA LYS A 327 -19.91 -2.49 -18.55
C LYS A 327 -21.25 -1.78 -18.54
N ALA A 328 -21.56 -1.03 -17.48
CA ALA A 328 -22.88 -0.42 -17.32
C ALA A 328 -23.04 0.92 -18.06
N TYR A 329 -21.94 1.61 -18.37
CA TYR A 329 -22.00 2.96 -18.94
C TYR A 329 -21.41 3.09 -20.35
N TYR A 330 -20.87 2.02 -20.93
CA TYR A 330 -20.11 2.07 -22.20
C TYR A 330 -19.03 3.17 -22.20
N THR A 331 -18.54 3.52 -21.01
CA THR A 331 -17.58 4.61 -20.82
C THR A 331 -16.14 4.12 -20.97
N GLY A 332 -15.88 2.81 -20.86
CA GLY A 332 -14.55 2.22 -20.92
C GLY A 332 -13.58 2.88 -19.95
N ILE A 333 -13.98 3.16 -18.71
CA ILE A 333 -13.15 3.83 -17.71
C ILE A 333 -12.28 2.80 -16.97
N GLN A 334 -11.04 2.64 -17.41
CA GLN A 334 -10.01 2.08 -16.53
C GLN A 334 -9.50 3.18 -15.60
N THR A 335 -10.13 3.34 -14.43
CA THR A 335 -9.41 3.90 -13.28
C THR A 335 -8.33 2.89 -12.93
N ARG A 336 -7.09 3.32 -12.71
CA ARG A 336 -6.11 2.42 -12.11
C ARG A 336 -6.70 1.87 -10.80
N ALA A 337 -6.50 0.57 -10.61
CA ALA A 337 -6.93 -0.19 -9.44
C ALA A 337 -6.67 0.60 -8.14
N GLY A 338 -7.74 1.11 -7.49
CA GLY A 338 -7.72 1.66 -6.13
C GLY A 338 -7.51 3.17 -6.00
N GLU A 339 -7.48 3.91 -7.10
CA GLU A 339 -6.72 5.17 -7.13
C GLU A 339 -7.53 6.47 -7.02
N PHE A 340 -8.40 6.62 -6.03
CA PHE A 340 -8.57 7.97 -5.45
C PHE A 340 -9.17 7.96 -4.06
N ILE A 341 -8.68 8.90 -3.27
CA ILE A 341 -9.18 9.21 -1.93
C ILE A 341 -10.13 10.39 -2.08
N LEU A 342 -11.42 10.18 -1.83
CA LEU A 342 -12.36 11.28 -1.71
C LEU A 342 -12.19 11.91 -0.33
N ARG A 343 -11.82 13.20 -0.32
CA ARG A 343 -11.61 13.95 0.93
C ARG A 343 -12.90 14.64 1.32
N LYS A 344 -13.18 14.70 2.62
CA LYS A 344 -14.34 15.41 3.15
C LYS A 344 -14.21 16.90 2.86
N LYS A 345 -15.27 17.52 2.35
CA LYS A 345 -15.38 18.98 2.18
C LYS A 345 -15.64 19.66 3.53
#